data_AF-A0A3N9V7W3-F1
#
_entry.id   AF-A0A3N9V7W3-F1
#
_cell.length_a   1.000
_cell.length_b   1.000
_cell.length_c   1.000
_cell.angle_alpha   90.00
_cell.angle_beta   90.00
_cell.angle_gamma   90.00
#
_symmetry.space_group_name_H-M   'P 1'
#
loop_
_entity.id
_entity.type
_entity.pdbx_description
1 polymer ?
#
loop_
_entity_poly.entity_id
_entity_poly.type
_entity_poly.pdbx_seq_one_letter_code
_entity_poly.pdbx_strand_id
1 'polypeptide(L)'
;MNLGKGIEILVRDWIDLHEQGGTKLSVEAVITKLGVDKASAMMVHTNPLQAAEVLQRRLRQIPGALDIAEKFMAQFSTPEDLLDEMDLDSFVCDLDVMETNDL
;
A
#
# COMPACT_ATOMS: atom_id res chain seq x y z
N MET A 1 2.81 14.37 4.54
CA MET A 1 2.10 14.04 3.29
C MET A 1 0.71 13.52 3.64
N ASN A 2 -0.30 13.56 2.76
CA ASN A 2 -1.58 12.90 3.07
C ASN A 2 -1.55 11.41 2.68
N LEU A 3 -2.35 10.58 3.36
CA LEU A 3 -2.35 9.13 3.19
C LEU A 3 -2.58 8.71 1.74
N GLY A 4 -3.55 9.30 1.06
CA GLY A 4 -3.87 8.90 -0.31
C GLY A 4 -2.73 9.16 -1.27
N LYS A 5 -2.02 10.28 -1.11
CA LYS A 5 -0.85 10.59 -1.93
C LYS A 5 0.33 9.67 -1.60
N GLY A 6 0.55 9.37 -0.33
CA GLY A 6 1.62 8.45 0.10
C GLY A 6 1.44 7.04 -0.47
N ILE A 7 0.24 6.47 -0.35
CA ILE A 7 -0.05 5.15 -0.93
C ILE A 7 0.07 5.19 -2.46
N GLU A 8 -0.42 6.24 -3.13
CA GLU A 8 -0.26 6.37 -4.58
C GLU A 8 1.22 6.37 -5.01
N ILE A 9 2.09 7.03 -4.24
CA ILE A 9 3.55 7.04 -4.47
C ILE A 9 4.13 5.64 -4.30
N LEU A 10 3.85 4.96 -3.19
CA LEU A 10 4.31 3.58 -2.94
C LEU A 10 3.88 2.62 -4.06
N VAL A 11 2.64 2.77 -4.54
CA VAL A 11 2.15 1.93 -5.64
C VAL A 11 2.89 2.23 -6.94
N ARG A 12 3.07 3.51 -7.30
CA ARG A 12 3.77 3.89 -8.53
C ARG A 12 5.20 3.35 -8.53
N ASP A 13 5.91 3.57 -7.43
CA ASP A 13 7.29 3.08 -7.27
C ASP A 13 7.36 1.56 -7.41
N TRP A 14 6.42 0.82 -6.79
CA TRP A 14 6.38 -0.63 -6.91
C TRP A 14 6.10 -1.12 -8.34
N ILE A 15 5.25 -0.43 -9.10
CA ILE A 15 5.00 -0.73 -10.52
C ILE A 15 6.29 -0.53 -11.30
N ASP A 16 6.93 0.63 -11.13
CA ASP A 16 8.17 0.97 -11.85
C ASP A 16 9.29 -0.03 -11.51
N LEU A 17 9.45 -0.39 -10.23
CA LEU A 17 10.39 -1.41 -9.79
C LEU A 17 10.09 -2.78 -10.40
N HIS A 18 8.81 -3.15 -10.52
CA HIS A 18 8.44 -4.43 -11.12
C HIS A 18 8.73 -4.46 -12.62
N GLU A 19 8.38 -3.39 -13.35
CA GLU A 19 8.65 -3.27 -14.79
C GLU A 19 10.16 -3.27 -15.10
N GLN A 20 10.97 -2.70 -14.20
CA GLN A 20 12.43 -2.71 -14.30
C GLN A 20 13.07 -4.03 -13.84
N GLY A 21 12.29 -4.98 -13.33
CA GLY A 21 12.77 -6.26 -12.80
C GLY A 21 13.45 -6.17 -11.42
N GLY A 22 13.31 -5.04 -10.72
CA GLY A 22 13.80 -4.81 -9.36
C GLY A 22 13.02 -5.59 -8.30
N THR A 23 11.77 -5.99 -8.60
CA THR A 23 10.97 -6.89 -7.75
C THR A 23 10.25 -7.96 -8.55
N LYS A 24 10.08 -9.14 -7.93
CA LYS A 24 9.39 -10.29 -8.54
C LYS A 24 7.87 -10.24 -8.38
N LEU A 25 7.35 -9.42 -7.47
CA LEU A 25 5.92 -9.35 -7.18
C LEU A 25 5.28 -8.18 -7.91
N SER A 26 4.15 -8.42 -8.58
CA SER A 26 3.31 -7.35 -9.10
C SER A 26 2.56 -6.65 -7.96
N VAL A 27 2.07 -5.43 -8.22
CA VAL A 27 1.17 -4.72 -7.28
C VAL A 27 -0.06 -5.57 -6.92
N GLU A 28 -0.63 -6.29 -7.90
CA GLU A 28 -1.74 -7.21 -7.64
C GLU A 28 -1.36 -8.28 -6.61
N ALA A 29 -0.19 -8.91 -6.77
CA ALA A 29 0.29 -9.95 -5.88
C ALA A 29 0.54 -9.41 -4.47
N VAL A 30 1.06 -8.19 -4.34
CA VAL A 30 1.24 -7.53 -3.04
C VAL A 30 -0.11 -7.24 -2.39
N ILE A 31 -1.05 -6.60 -3.09
CA ILE A 31 -2.37 -6.25 -2.54
C ILE A 31 -3.18 -7.50 -2.15
N THR A 32 -3.06 -8.60 -2.90
CA THR A 32 -3.74 -9.87 -2.60
C THR A 32 -3.32 -10.44 -1.23
N LYS A 33 -2.13 -10.09 -0.71
CA LYS A 33 -1.69 -10.51 0.63
C LYS A 33 -2.62 -10.05 1.74
N LEU A 34 -3.34 -8.93 1.55
CA LEU A 34 -4.31 -8.37 2.51
C LEU A 34 -5.69 -9.06 2.50
N GLY A 35 -5.79 -10.25 1.90
CA GLY A 35 -7.07 -10.94 1.73
C GLY A 35 -8.02 -10.26 0.74
N VAL A 36 -7.54 -9.29 -0.05
CA VAL A 36 -8.31 -8.69 -1.14
C VAL A 36 -8.55 -9.76 -2.20
N ASP A 37 -9.83 -9.96 -2.56
CA ASP A 37 -10.17 -10.96 -3.56
C ASP A 37 -9.47 -10.67 -4.89
N LYS A 38 -9.09 -11.74 -5.60
CA LYS A 38 -8.29 -11.63 -6.82
C LYS A 38 -9.01 -10.85 -7.93
N ALA A 39 -10.34 -10.84 -7.99
CA ALA A 39 -11.07 -10.07 -9.00
C ALA A 39 -11.01 -8.55 -8.73
N SER A 40 -11.09 -8.16 -7.45
CA SER A 40 -10.88 -6.79 -6.98
C SER A 40 -9.42 -6.36 -7.16
N ALA A 41 -8.46 -7.27 -6.95
CA ALA A 41 -7.03 -7.02 -7.20
C ALA A 41 -6.73 -6.90 -8.70
N MET A 42 -7.37 -7.71 -9.56
CA MET A 42 -7.16 -7.65 -11.01
C MET A 42 -7.67 -6.35 -11.65
N MET A 43 -8.67 -5.68 -11.07
CA MET A 43 -9.10 -4.34 -11.53
C MET A 43 -8.04 -3.26 -11.31
N VAL A 44 -7.02 -3.52 -10.49
CA VAL A 44 -5.96 -2.59 -10.10
C VAL A 44 -4.85 -2.48 -11.16
N HIS A 45 -4.85 -3.36 -12.17
CA HIS A 45 -3.70 -3.64 -13.04
C HIS A 45 -3.09 -2.45 -13.82
N THR A 46 -3.69 -1.27 -13.83
CA THR A 46 -3.20 -0.14 -14.65
C THR A 46 -3.35 1.24 -14.01
N ASN A 47 -3.86 1.35 -12.78
CA ASN A 47 -4.07 2.67 -12.18
C ASN A 47 -3.58 2.73 -10.72
N PRO A 48 -2.44 3.39 -10.45
CA PRO A 48 -1.94 3.58 -9.10
C PRO A 48 -2.94 4.22 -8.14
N LEU A 49 -3.83 5.08 -8.65
CA LEU A 49 -4.89 5.68 -7.86
C LEU A 49 -5.91 4.64 -7.40
N GLN A 50 -6.31 3.72 -8.28
CA GLN A 50 -7.25 2.65 -7.93
C GLN A 50 -6.64 1.67 -6.92
N ALA A 51 -5.37 1.32 -7.08
CA ALA A 51 -4.62 0.55 -6.09
C ALA A 51 -4.64 1.22 -4.71
N ALA A 52 -4.36 2.52 -4.69
CA ALA A 52 -4.37 3.31 -3.47
C ALA A 52 -5.76 3.38 -2.84
N GLU A 53 -6.83 3.46 -3.64
CA GLU A 53 -8.21 3.41 -3.17
C GLU A 53 -8.57 2.06 -2.54
N VAL A 54 -8.14 0.95 -3.14
CA VAL A 54 -8.34 -0.40 -2.57
C VAL A 54 -7.63 -0.52 -1.22
N LEU A 55 -6.36 -0.11 -1.15
CA LEU A 55 -5.58 -0.13 0.09
C LEU A 55 -6.21 0.75 1.18
N GLN A 56 -6.66 1.97 0.84
CA GLN A 56 -7.39 2.83 1.77
C GLN A 56 -8.71 2.22 2.24
N ARG A 57 -9.45 1.55 1.34
CA ARG A 57 -10.68 0.85 1.72
C ARG A 57 -10.37 -0.26 2.71
N ARG A 58 -9.26 -0.98 2.52
CA ARG A 58 -8.82 -2.04 3.44
C ARG A 58 -8.43 -1.47 4.80
N LEU A 59 -7.67 -0.38 4.84
CA LEU A 59 -7.33 0.34 6.08
C LEU A 59 -8.54 0.73 6.91
N ARG A 60 -9.64 1.16 6.26
CA ARG A 60 -10.90 1.52 6.95
C ARG A 60 -11.60 0.33 7.60
N GLN A 61 -11.28 -0.90 7.18
CA GLN A 61 -11.87 -2.12 7.73
C GLN A 61 -11.08 -2.65 8.92
N ILE A 62 -9.82 -2.25 9.07
CA ILE A 62 -8.96 -2.66 10.18
C ILE A 62 -9.05 -1.61 11.29
N PRO A 63 -9.48 -1.97 12.51
CA PRO A 63 -9.58 -1.01 13.62
C PRO A 63 -8.26 -0.28 13.87
N GLY A 64 -8.29 1.06 13.89
CA GLY A 64 -7.13 1.90 14.18
C GLY A 64 -6.05 1.98 13.09
N ALA A 65 -6.06 1.11 12.07
CA ALA A 65 -5.05 1.10 11.02
C ALA A 65 -5.06 2.38 10.18
N LEU A 66 -6.25 2.93 9.88
CA LEU A 66 -6.36 4.19 9.14
C LEU A 66 -5.64 5.33 9.87
N ASP A 67 -5.91 5.51 11.17
CA ASP A 67 -5.30 6.58 11.96
C ASP A 67 -3.78 6.41 12.08
N ILE A 68 -3.31 5.16 12.21
CA ILE A 68 -1.88 4.84 12.24
C ILE A 68 -1.23 5.18 10.91
N ALA A 69 -1.81 4.74 9.80
CA ALA A 69 -1.30 5.00 8.45
C ALA A 69 -1.31 6.49 8.12
N GLU A 70 -2.36 7.23 8.50
CA GLU A 70 -2.42 8.69 8.35
C GLU A 70 -1.32 9.40 9.14
N LYS A 71 -1.11 9.01 10.40
CA LYS A 71 -0.03 9.57 11.25
C LYS A 71 1.36 9.23 10.70
N PHE A 72 1.56 8.01 10.18
CA PHE A 72 2.81 7.61 9.55
C PHE A 72 3.10 8.48 8.32
N MET A 73 2.14 8.56 7.38
CA MET A 73 2.29 9.35 6.16
C MET A 73 2.45 10.85 6.41
N ALA A 74 1.91 11.36 7.52
CA ALA A 74 2.08 12.75 7.93
C ALA A 74 3.54 13.11 8.27
N GLN A 75 4.39 12.13 8.62
CA GLN A 75 5.80 12.37 9.00
C GLN A 75 6.67 12.77 7.80
N PHE A 76 6.30 12.35 6.59
CA PHE A 76 7.09 12.58 5.38
C PHE A 76 6.67 13.88 4.69
N SER A 77 7.66 14.71 4.33
CA SER A 77 7.41 15.97 3.62
C SER A 77 7.54 15.81 2.10
N THR A 78 8.39 14.87 1.65
CA THR A 78 8.64 14.60 0.23
C THR A 78 8.36 13.12 -0.11
N PRO A 79 8.12 12.80 -1.39
CA PRO A 79 8.07 11.42 -1.87
C PRO A 79 9.35 10.64 -1.61
N GLU A 80 10.51 11.27 -1.77
CA GLU A 80 11.82 10.66 -1.60
C GLU A 80 12.03 10.20 -0.15
N ASP A 81 11.70 11.04 0.84
CA ASP A 81 11.78 10.67 2.26
C ASP A 81 10.91 9.44 2.58
N LEU A 82 9.77 9.31 1.91
CA LEU A 82 8.87 8.17 2.10
C LEU A 82 9.47 6.89 1.51
N LEU A 83 9.99 6.96 0.28
CA LEU A 83 10.52 5.81 -0.45
C LEU A 83 11.85 5.30 0.13
N ASP A 84 12.62 6.17 0.79
CA ASP A 84 13.83 5.77 1.52
C ASP A 84 13.51 4.90 2.76
N GLU A 85 12.33 5.06 3.34
CA GLU A 85 11.93 4.42 4.60
C GLU A 85 10.94 3.26 4.42
N MET A 86 10.12 3.28 3.37
CA MET A 86 9.01 2.35 3.20
C MET A 86 8.75 2.00 1.74
N ASP A 87 8.59 0.71 1.46
CA ASP A 87 8.08 0.20 0.18
C ASP A 87 6.64 -0.34 0.31
N LEU A 88 6.01 -0.64 -0.83
CA LEU A 88 4.63 -1.10 -0.86
C LEU A 88 4.45 -2.46 -0.15
N ASP A 89 5.40 -3.38 -0.28
CA ASP A 89 5.28 -4.73 0.30
C ASP A 89 5.38 -4.69 1.82
N SER A 90 6.32 -3.91 2.34
CA SER A 90 6.51 -3.67 3.76
C SER A 90 5.29 -2.98 4.36
N PHE A 91 4.77 -1.95 3.69
CA PHE A 91 3.54 -1.28 4.10
C PHE A 91 2.38 -2.27 4.19
N VAL A 92 2.18 -3.09 3.16
CA VAL A 92 1.11 -4.10 3.15
C VAL A 92 1.31 -5.17 4.23
N CYS A 93 2.53 -5.66 4.44
CA CYS A 93 2.80 -6.63 5.50
C CYS A 93 2.48 -6.05 6.89
N ASP A 94 2.81 -4.79 7.15
CA ASP A 94 2.48 -4.13 8.42
C ASP A 94 0.96 -4.04 8.63
N LEU A 95 0.17 -3.81 7.58
CA LEU A 95 -1.29 -3.80 7.67
C LEU A 95 -1.88 -5.17 7.99
N ASP A 96 -1.35 -6.23 7.39
CA ASP A 96 -1.75 -7.61 7.69
C ASP A 96 -1.46 -7.97 9.15
N VAL A 97 -0.30 -7.56 9.67
CA VAL A 97 0.06 -7.73 11.08
C VAL A 97 -0.89 -6.97 12.01
N MET A 98 -1.32 -5.76 11.64
CA MET A 98 -2.31 -5.01 12.43
C MET A 98 -3.67 -5.70 12.49
N GLU A 99 -4.09 -6.39 11.42
CA GLU A 99 -5.33 -7.18 11.41
C GLU A 99 -5.25 -8.41 12.32
N THR A 100 -4.08 -9.05 12.42
CA THR A 100 -3.90 -10.25 13.25
C THR A 100 -3.71 -10.00 14.75
N ASN A 101 -3.39 -8.76 15.15
CA ASN A 101 -3.14 -8.39 16.55
C ASN A 101 -4.41 -8.02 17.34
N ASP A 102 -5.61 -8.27 16.81
CA ASP A 102 -6.87 -8.28 17.56
C ASP A 102 -6.98 -9.52 18.48
N LEU A 103 -5.97 -9.74 19.34
CA LEU A 103 -5.94 -10.76 20.41
C LEU A 103 -6.36 -10.20 21.76
#